data_AF-A0A6G1DYY7-F1
#
_entry.id   AF-A0A6G1DYY7-F1
#
_cell.length_a   1.000
_cell.length_b   1.000
_cell.length_c   1.000
_cell.angle_alpha   90.00
_cell.angle_beta   90.00
_cell.angle_gamma   90.00
#
_symmetry.space_group_name_H-M   'P 1'
#
loop_
_entity.id
_entity.type
_entity.pdbx_description
1 polymer ?
#
loop_
_entity_poly.entity_id
_entity_poly.type
_entity_poly.pdbx_seq_one_letter_code
_entity_poly.pdbx_strand_id
1 'polypeptide(L)'
;MVKLCPGLRILELLYCCHLTEITIAQPGLKRNLRRLTVAGTPALSHQVFEEWFRNTLPLLSNVTVLTICSNTLQIVSSLRDAGANAEVANLQSLRELQLLMFELTAPDLGNIFVFLKSYQRPNLRKLVVQLPTNSASPEDFLGLLQEEQPELGLDNLEVEAHQRPELADTVQLGSAAQAGQTT
;
A
#
# COMPACT_ATOMS: atom_id res chain seq x y z
N MET A 1 -1.50 -2.35 23.59
CA MET A 1 -0.13 -2.02 23.11
C MET A 1 0.62 -3.30 22.79
N VAL A 2 0.89 -3.54 21.51
CA VAL A 2 1.55 -4.76 21.03
C VAL A 2 3.07 -4.54 21.01
N LYS A 3 3.83 -5.41 21.69
CA LYS A 3 5.29 -5.35 21.71
C LYS A 3 5.85 -6.23 20.58
N LEU A 4 6.40 -5.60 19.55
CA LEU A 4 7.00 -6.31 18.41
C LEU A 4 8.42 -6.80 18.73
N CYS A 5 8.87 -7.85 18.04
CA CYS A 5 10.23 -8.37 18.22
C CYS A 5 11.27 -7.40 17.62
N PRO A 6 12.35 -7.04 18.34
CA PRO A 6 13.35 -6.10 17.84
C PRO A 6 14.16 -6.63 16.65
N GLY A 7 14.20 -7.95 16.44
CA GLY A 7 14.84 -8.59 15.28
C GLY A 7 13.93 -8.75 14.07
N LEU A 8 12.67 -8.29 14.14
CA LEU A 8 11.70 -8.48 13.07
C LEU A 8 12.13 -7.74 11.80
N ARG A 9 12.18 -8.46 10.68
CA ARG A 9 12.55 -7.92 9.36
C ARG A 9 11.36 -7.68 8.45
N ILE A 10 10.26 -8.38 8.69
CA ILE A 10 9.03 -8.37 7.89
C ILE A 10 7.88 -8.12 8.85
N LEU A 11 7.07 -7.10 8.57
CA LEU A 11 5.85 -6.81 9.31
C LEU A 11 4.70 -6.68 8.32
N GLU A 12 3.66 -7.49 8.52
CA GLU A 12 2.47 -7.49 7.67
C GLU A 12 1.24 -7.14 8.49
N LEU A 13 0.62 -6.02 8.14
CA LEU A 13 -0.55 -5.43 8.79
C LEU A 13 -1.71 -5.41 7.80
N LEU A 14 -2.16 -6.60 7.42
CA LEU A 14 -3.32 -6.81 6.56
C LEU A 14 -4.59 -6.75 7.42
N TYR A 15 -5.57 -5.94 7.05
CA TYR A 15 -6.86 -5.87 7.76
C TYR A 15 -6.75 -5.58 9.26
N CYS A 16 -5.70 -4.86 9.65
CA CYS A 16 -5.44 -4.55 11.04
C CYS A 16 -6.34 -3.42 11.55
N CYS A 17 -7.37 -3.77 12.34
CA CYS A 17 -8.24 -2.80 13.01
C CYS A 17 -7.60 -2.16 14.26
N HIS A 18 -6.50 -2.71 14.77
CA HIS A 18 -5.77 -2.23 15.96
C HIS A 18 -4.46 -1.50 15.61
N LEU A 19 -4.39 -0.87 14.44
CA LEU A 19 -3.17 -0.22 13.95
C LEU A 19 -2.59 0.80 14.95
N THR A 20 -3.47 1.54 15.64
CA THR A 20 -3.10 2.51 16.69
C THR A 20 -2.40 1.90 17.89
N GLU A 21 -2.63 0.62 18.17
CA GLU A 21 -1.97 -0.11 19.26
C GLU A 21 -0.58 -0.64 18.89
N ILE A 22 -0.22 -0.54 17.61
CA ILE A 22 1.05 -0.97 17.05
C ILE A 22 1.99 0.22 17.00
N THR A 23 2.91 0.25 17.96
CA THR A 23 3.96 1.27 18.01
C THR A 23 5.26 0.71 17.44
N ILE A 24 5.69 1.23 16.29
CA ILE A 24 6.93 0.81 15.62
C ILE A 24 8.17 1.53 16.21
N ALA A 25 8.00 2.36 17.25
CA ALA A 25 9.06 3.19 17.84
C ALA A 25 10.18 2.41 18.57
N GLN A 26 10.14 1.08 18.59
CA GLN A 26 11.19 0.30 19.23
C GLN A 26 12.52 0.37 18.44
N PRO A 27 13.65 0.74 19.08
CA PRO A 27 14.92 0.97 18.37
C PRO A 27 15.41 -0.24 17.57
N GLY A 28 15.19 -1.46 18.08
CA GLY A 28 15.57 -2.69 17.37
C GLY A 28 14.76 -2.88 16.10
N LEU A 29 13.44 -2.72 16.20
CA LEU A 29 12.53 -2.86 15.06
C LEU A 29 12.85 -1.83 13.97
N LYS A 30 13.06 -0.57 14.34
CA LYS A 30 13.48 0.51 13.42
C LYS A 30 14.70 0.13 12.58
N ARG A 31 15.69 -0.55 13.18
CA ARG A 31 16.95 -0.90 12.51
C ARG A 31 16.83 -2.12 11.61
N ASN A 32 15.96 -3.06 11.96
CA ASN A 32 15.90 -4.38 11.31
C ASN A 32 14.77 -4.52 10.30
N LEU A 33 13.71 -3.73 10.41
CA LEU A 33 12.59 -3.79 9.48
C LEU A 33 13.06 -3.48 8.06
N ARG A 34 12.69 -4.34 7.11
CA ARG A 34 13.07 -4.28 5.69
C ARG A 34 11.84 -4.38 4.79
N ARG A 35 10.84 -5.14 5.20
CA ARG A 35 9.56 -5.26 4.50
C ARG A 35 8.44 -4.82 5.42
N LEU A 36 7.61 -3.92 4.92
CA LEU A 36 6.40 -3.48 5.60
C LEU A 36 5.23 -3.61 4.63
N THR A 37 4.20 -4.32 5.07
CA THR A 37 2.92 -4.40 4.37
C THR A 37 1.86 -3.75 5.25
N VAL A 38 1.14 -2.77 4.72
CA VAL A 38 -0.01 -2.13 5.37
C VAL A 38 -1.13 -2.04 4.34
N ALA A 39 -2.11 -2.94 4.42
CA ALA A 39 -3.17 -2.98 3.42
C ALA A 39 -4.52 -3.35 4.02
N GLY A 40 -5.58 -2.77 3.44
CA GLY A 40 -6.96 -3.10 3.74
C GLY A 40 -7.33 -2.82 5.18
N THR A 41 -7.09 -1.63 5.73
CA THR A 41 -7.52 -1.26 7.09
C THR A 41 -8.86 -0.48 7.05
N PRO A 42 -10.02 -1.11 6.76
CA PRO A 42 -11.28 -0.41 6.48
C PRO A 42 -11.92 0.19 7.74
N ALA A 43 -11.54 -0.30 8.93
CA ALA A 43 -12.13 0.13 10.20
C ALA A 43 -11.53 1.43 10.76
N LEU A 44 -10.47 1.96 10.15
CA LEU A 44 -9.79 3.16 10.63
C LEU A 44 -10.27 4.38 9.87
N SER A 45 -10.56 5.47 10.59
CA SER A 45 -10.79 6.75 9.94
C SER A 45 -9.51 7.22 9.25
N HIS A 46 -9.68 7.99 8.17
CA HIS A 46 -8.57 8.60 7.42
C HIS A 46 -7.57 9.31 8.35
N GLN A 47 -8.08 10.08 9.32
CA GLN A 47 -7.26 10.82 10.29
C GLN A 47 -6.41 9.92 11.17
N VAL A 48 -6.97 8.81 11.69
CA VAL A 48 -6.24 7.88 12.56
C VAL A 48 -5.13 7.19 11.81
N PHE A 49 -5.39 6.77 10.57
CA PHE A 49 -4.38 6.15 9.73
C PHE A 49 -3.28 7.15 9.36
N GLU A 50 -3.66 8.37 8.98
CA GLU A 50 -2.72 9.46 8.66
C GLU A 50 -1.77 9.74 9.83
N GLU A 51 -2.31 9.89 11.05
CA GLU A 51 -1.52 10.13 12.26
C GLU A 51 -0.57 8.97 12.56
N TRP A 52 -1.07 7.72 12.47
CA TRP A 52 -0.24 6.54 12.65
C TRP A 52 0.89 6.47 11.61
N PHE A 53 0.58 6.75 10.35
CA PHE A 53 1.54 6.71 9.26
C PHE A 53 2.61 7.79 9.43
N ARG A 54 2.21 9.02 9.78
CA ARG A 54 3.12 10.13 10.08
C ARG A 54 4.08 9.81 11.23
N ASN A 55 3.57 9.21 12.31
CA ASN A 55 4.39 8.77 13.43
C ASN A 55 5.34 7.62 13.06
N THR A 56 5.01 6.86 12.03
CA THR A 56 5.79 5.71 11.56
C THR A 56 6.84 6.11 10.52
N LEU A 57 6.62 7.16 9.71
CA LEU A 57 7.51 7.62 8.64
C LEU A 57 9.00 7.67 9.03
N PRO A 58 9.41 8.25 10.18
CA PRO A 58 10.83 8.32 10.59
C PRO A 58 11.52 6.97 10.82
N LEU A 59 10.73 5.89 10.85
CA LEU A 59 11.17 4.54 11.13
C LEU A 59 11.29 3.70 9.84
N LEU A 60 10.75 4.19 8.73
CA LEU A 60 10.73 3.50 7.45
C LEU A 60 12.01 3.71 6.62
N SER A 61 13.01 4.39 7.16
CA SER A 61 14.28 4.71 6.45
C SER A 61 15.09 3.51 6.02
N ASN A 62 14.91 2.37 6.66
CA ASN A 62 15.56 1.11 6.30
C ASN A 62 14.66 0.15 5.52
N VAL A 63 13.38 0.50 5.33
CA VAL A 63 12.44 -0.34 4.58
C VAL A 63 12.85 -0.32 3.11
N THR A 64 13.04 -1.51 2.56
CA THR A 64 13.42 -1.74 1.16
C THR A 64 12.23 -2.15 0.31
N VAL A 65 11.21 -2.78 0.92
CA VAL A 65 9.97 -3.16 0.25
C VAL A 65 8.79 -2.63 1.05
N LEU A 66 7.94 -1.84 0.40
CA LEU A 66 6.70 -1.32 0.98
C LEU A 66 5.53 -1.84 0.15
N THR A 67 4.57 -2.48 0.82
CA THR A 67 3.32 -2.91 0.22
C THR A 67 2.17 -2.12 0.84
N ILE A 68 1.42 -1.38 0.02
CA ILE A 68 0.28 -0.56 0.45
C ILE A 68 -0.91 -0.72 -0.49
N CYS A 69 -2.12 -0.45 -0.03
CA CYS A 69 -3.31 -0.47 -0.89
C CYS A 69 -3.69 0.92 -1.42
N SER A 70 -4.61 0.99 -2.40
CA SER A 70 -5.09 2.25 -3.00
C SER A 70 -5.53 3.30 -1.96
N ASN A 71 -6.30 2.88 -0.93
CA ASN A 71 -6.72 3.78 0.16
C ASN A 71 -5.53 4.38 0.93
N THR A 72 -4.51 3.55 1.21
CA THR A 72 -3.29 4.00 1.89
C THR A 72 -2.51 4.94 0.99
N LEU A 73 -2.40 4.63 -0.30
CA LEU A 73 -1.72 5.47 -1.28
C LEU A 73 -2.33 6.87 -1.32
N GLN A 74 -3.66 6.99 -1.32
CA GLN A 74 -4.36 8.28 -1.27
C GLN A 74 -3.94 9.12 -0.05
N ILE A 75 -3.91 8.52 1.14
CA ILE A 75 -3.51 9.21 2.38
C ILE A 75 -2.04 9.65 2.31
N VAL A 76 -1.16 8.79 1.81
CA VAL A 76 0.26 9.09 1.70
C VAL A 76 0.52 10.21 0.68
N SER A 77 -0.25 10.25 -0.40
CA SER A 77 -0.18 11.30 -1.40
C SER A 77 -0.72 12.64 -0.86
N SER A 78 -1.82 12.65 -0.10
CA SER A 78 -2.38 13.87 0.50
C SER A 78 -1.51 14.49 1.59
N LEU A 79 -0.75 13.66 2.33
CA LEU A 79 0.19 14.11 3.36
C LEU A 79 1.24 15.10 2.84
N ARG A 80 1.50 15.10 1.54
CA ARG A 80 2.51 15.95 0.93
C ARG A 80 2.02 17.34 0.57
N ASP A 81 0.78 17.45 0.10
CA ASP A 81 0.19 18.75 -0.29
C ASP A 81 0.11 19.73 0.89
N ALA A 82 0.10 19.22 2.13
CA ALA A 82 0.10 20.01 3.35
C ALA A 82 1.44 20.67 3.72
N GLY A 83 2.40 20.77 2.79
CA GLY A 83 3.71 21.42 3.02
C GLY A 83 4.74 20.58 3.77
N ALA A 84 4.46 19.28 3.97
CA ALA A 84 5.30 18.35 4.74
C ALA A 84 6.46 17.73 3.92
N ASN A 85 7.12 18.54 3.08
CA ASN A 85 8.25 18.11 2.25
C ASN A 85 9.42 17.50 3.05
N ALA A 86 9.44 17.64 4.38
CA ALA A 86 10.50 17.13 5.25
C ALA A 86 10.30 15.69 5.76
N GLU A 87 9.07 15.21 5.98
CA GLU A 87 8.85 13.94 6.71
C GLU A 87 8.77 12.71 5.80
N VAL A 88 8.27 12.89 4.57
CA VAL A 88 8.15 11.87 3.53
C VAL A 88 9.53 11.47 2.97
N ALA A 89 10.57 12.29 3.24
CA ALA A 89 11.97 12.01 2.92
C ALA A 89 12.58 10.79 3.66
N ASN A 90 11.79 10.01 4.39
CA ASN A 90 12.26 8.86 5.15
C ASN A 90 12.12 7.50 4.43
N LEU A 91 11.77 7.39 3.15
CA LEU A 91 11.84 6.09 2.42
C LEU A 91 13.13 5.93 1.59
N GLN A 92 14.28 6.33 2.16
CA GLN A 92 15.56 6.40 1.44
C GLN A 92 16.10 5.04 0.94
N SER A 93 15.78 3.98 1.66
CA SER A 93 16.19 2.63 1.31
C SER A 93 15.19 1.90 0.43
N LEU A 94 14.05 2.53 0.09
CA LEU A 94 13.00 1.87 -0.67
C LEU A 94 13.50 1.50 -2.06
N ARG A 95 13.35 0.22 -2.40
CA ARG A 95 13.75 -0.37 -3.68
C ARG A 95 12.58 -0.93 -4.45
N GLU A 96 11.54 -1.34 -3.74
CA GLU A 96 10.35 -1.96 -4.30
C GLU A 96 9.10 -1.39 -3.64
N LEU A 97 8.19 -0.86 -4.46
CA LEU A 97 6.85 -0.48 -4.05
C LEU A 97 5.87 -1.49 -4.64
N GLN A 98 5.02 -2.06 -3.79
CA GLN A 98 3.94 -2.93 -4.21
C GLN A 98 2.60 -2.26 -3.88
N LEU A 99 1.74 -2.11 -4.89
CA LEU A 99 0.44 -1.47 -4.78
C LEU A 99 -0.66 -2.51 -4.92
N LEU A 100 -1.49 -2.64 -3.89
CA LEU A 100 -2.71 -3.44 -3.88
C LEU A 100 -3.89 -2.55 -4.28
N MET A 101 -4.25 -2.55 -5.57
CA MET A 101 -5.30 -1.67 -6.10
C MET A 101 -6.67 -2.32 -5.93
N PHE A 102 -7.57 -1.70 -5.17
CA PHE A 102 -8.97 -2.16 -5.11
C PHE A 102 -9.76 -1.68 -6.32
N GLU A 103 -9.40 -0.50 -6.83
CA GLU A 103 -9.90 0.11 -8.05
C GLU A 103 -8.71 0.77 -8.77
N LEU A 104 -8.87 1.07 -10.06
CA LEU A 104 -7.92 1.86 -10.84
C LEU A 104 -8.66 3.02 -11.49
N THR A 105 -9.01 4.02 -10.68
CA THR A 105 -9.66 5.25 -11.15
C THR A 105 -8.64 6.33 -11.52
N ALA A 106 -9.07 7.39 -12.21
CA ALA A 106 -8.19 8.52 -12.51
C ALA A 106 -7.56 9.15 -11.24
N PRO A 107 -8.29 9.33 -10.11
CA PRO A 107 -7.69 9.70 -8.83
C PRO A 107 -6.59 8.74 -8.34
N ASP A 108 -6.79 7.43 -8.48
CA ASP A 108 -5.79 6.44 -8.06
C ASP A 108 -4.50 6.59 -8.87
N LEU A 109 -4.63 6.75 -10.19
CA LEU A 109 -3.50 6.98 -11.09
C LEU A 109 -2.76 8.27 -10.72
N GLY A 110 -3.49 9.37 -10.48
CA GLY A 110 -2.93 10.62 -9.99
C GLY A 110 -2.17 10.45 -8.67
N ASN A 111 -2.71 9.68 -7.72
CA ASN A 111 -2.04 9.38 -6.46
C ASN A 111 -0.75 8.58 -6.65
N ILE A 112 -0.70 7.65 -7.62
CA ILE A 112 0.54 6.92 -7.98
C ILE A 112 1.59 7.92 -8.48
N PHE A 113 1.23 8.80 -9.41
CA PHE A 113 2.19 9.79 -9.94
C PHE A 113 2.66 10.78 -8.89
N VAL A 114 1.76 11.27 -8.04
CA VAL A 114 2.13 12.11 -6.90
C VAL A 114 3.12 11.36 -6.03
N PHE A 115 2.87 10.10 -5.67
CA PHE A 115 3.80 9.30 -4.89
C PHE A 115 5.15 9.16 -5.60
N LEU A 116 5.20 8.73 -6.87
CA LEU A 116 6.45 8.52 -7.59
C LEU A 116 7.27 9.82 -7.73
N LYS A 117 6.62 10.94 -8.09
CA LYS A 117 7.24 12.27 -8.13
C LYS A 117 7.71 12.74 -6.75
N SER A 118 7.11 12.21 -5.69
CA SER A 118 7.48 12.55 -4.32
C SER A 118 8.78 11.91 -3.87
N TYR A 119 9.09 10.77 -4.44
CA TYR A 119 10.28 9.97 -4.16
C TYR A 119 11.25 10.02 -5.36
N GLN A 120 11.66 11.23 -5.74
CA GLN A 120 12.75 11.50 -6.72
C GLN A 120 14.13 11.06 -6.18
N ARG A 121 14.28 9.79 -5.77
CA ARG A 121 15.51 9.23 -5.20
C ARG A 121 15.90 7.95 -5.95
N PRO A 122 17.20 7.72 -6.22
CA PRO A 122 17.70 6.77 -7.23
C PRO A 122 17.57 5.27 -6.88
N ASN A 123 16.98 4.92 -5.73
CA ASN A 123 16.99 3.54 -5.24
C ASN A 123 15.73 2.75 -5.58
N LEU A 124 14.60 3.42 -5.87
CA LEU A 124 13.39 2.72 -6.28
C LEU A 124 13.65 2.11 -7.66
N ARG A 125 13.63 0.78 -7.71
CA ARG A 125 13.96 -0.01 -8.91
C ARG A 125 12.79 -0.83 -9.39
N LYS A 126 11.79 -1.07 -8.55
CA LYS A 126 10.66 -1.91 -8.88
C LYS A 126 9.34 -1.33 -8.38
N LEU A 127 8.36 -1.27 -9.28
CA LEU A 127 6.96 -0.97 -8.98
C LEU A 127 6.13 -2.19 -9.38
N VAL A 128 5.43 -2.79 -8.43
CA VAL A 128 4.51 -3.90 -8.68
C VAL A 128 3.10 -3.41 -8.40
N VAL A 129 2.19 -3.54 -9.37
CA VAL A 129 0.79 -3.13 -9.23
C VAL A 129 -0.11 -4.34 -9.37
N GLN A 130 -0.84 -4.66 -8.31
CA GLN A 130 -1.87 -5.70 -8.31
C GLN A 130 -3.22 -5.07 -8.60
N LEU A 131 -3.64 -5.18 -9.86
CA LEU A 131 -4.89 -4.64 -10.38
C LEU A 131 -6.09 -5.50 -9.94
N PRO A 132 -7.27 -4.91 -9.71
CA PRO A 132 -8.47 -5.70 -9.46
C PRO A 132 -8.87 -6.47 -10.73
N THR A 133 -9.57 -7.60 -10.54
CA THR A 133 -9.90 -8.54 -11.63
C THR A 133 -10.81 -7.93 -12.70
N ASN A 134 -11.55 -6.87 -12.37
CA ASN A 134 -12.53 -6.19 -13.23
C ASN A 134 -12.05 -4.85 -13.80
N SER A 135 -10.77 -4.46 -13.65
CA SER A 135 -10.24 -3.21 -14.21
C SER A 135 -9.59 -3.38 -15.58
N ALA A 136 -9.03 -2.27 -16.08
CA ALA A 136 -8.09 -2.23 -17.19
C ALA A 136 -7.04 -3.34 -17.09
N SER A 137 -6.63 -3.86 -18.25
CA SER A 137 -5.61 -4.90 -18.32
C SER A 137 -4.25 -4.37 -17.81
N PRO A 138 -3.34 -5.25 -17.36
CA PRO A 138 -1.96 -4.87 -17.07
C PRO A 138 -1.32 -4.05 -18.20
N GLU A 139 -1.58 -4.42 -19.45
CA GLU A 139 -1.07 -3.75 -20.65
C GLU A 139 -1.61 -2.32 -20.78
N ASP A 140 -2.90 -2.11 -20.54
CA ASP A 140 -3.52 -0.78 -20.56
C ASP A 140 -2.91 0.13 -19.48
N PHE A 141 -2.69 -0.40 -18.28
CA PHE A 141 -2.05 0.34 -17.19
C PHE A 141 -0.61 0.74 -17.53
N LEU A 142 0.17 -0.18 -18.12
CA LEU A 142 1.54 0.12 -18.57
C LEU A 142 1.55 1.18 -19.68
N GLY A 143 0.56 1.17 -20.58
CA GLY A 143 0.37 2.21 -21.59
C GLY A 143 0.13 3.58 -20.96
N LEU A 144 -0.80 3.67 -19.99
CA LEU A 144 -1.09 4.91 -19.27
C LEU A 144 0.12 5.46 -18.51
N LEU A 145 0.91 4.58 -17.90
CA LEU A 145 2.15 5.01 -17.25
C LEU A 145 3.12 5.62 -18.27
N GLN A 146 3.32 4.99 -19.43
CA GLN A 146 4.24 5.48 -20.46
C GLN A 146 3.85 6.84 -21.03
N GLU A 147 2.56 7.09 -21.27
CA GLU A 147 2.07 8.37 -21.79
C GLU A 147 2.38 9.55 -20.84
N GLU A 148 2.36 9.32 -19.53
CA GLU A 148 2.60 10.34 -18.51
C GLU A 148 4.09 10.47 -18.08
N GLN A 149 5.01 9.67 -18.63
CA GLN A 149 6.41 9.55 -18.17
C GLN A 149 7.49 10.61 -18.60
N PRO A 150 7.28 11.71 -19.35
CA PRO A 150 8.43 12.46 -19.90
C PRO A 150 9.42 13.08 -18.89
N GLU A 151 9.05 13.31 -17.62
CA GLU A 151 9.87 14.05 -16.64
C GLU A 151 10.17 13.32 -15.32
N LEU A 152 9.73 12.08 -15.14
CA LEU A 152 9.73 11.45 -13.81
C LEU A 152 11.12 10.93 -13.36
N GLY A 153 12.13 10.90 -14.22
CA GLY A 153 13.48 10.41 -13.87
C GLY A 153 13.47 8.94 -13.43
N LEU A 154 12.54 8.15 -13.97
CA LEU A 154 12.27 6.76 -13.62
C LEU A 154 12.91 5.78 -14.60
N ASP A 155 13.95 6.19 -15.32
CA ASP A 155 14.59 5.42 -16.40
C ASP A 155 15.09 4.03 -15.99
N ASN A 156 15.22 3.78 -14.68
CA ASN A 156 15.66 2.50 -14.11
C ASN A 156 14.55 1.78 -13.31
N LEU A 157 13.31 2.24 -13.38
CA LEU A 157 12.17 1.65 -12.69
C LEU A 157 11.58 0.51 -13.53
N GLU A 158 11.74 -0.71 -13.06
CA GLU A 158 11.02 -1.87 -13.56
C GLU A 158 9.56 -1.80 -13.07
N VAL A 159 8.61 -1.80 -14.01
CA VAL A 159 7.18 -1.79 -13.70
C VAL A 159 6.57 -3.12 -14.08
N GLU A 160 5.91 -3.76 -13.12
CA GLU A 160 5.13 -4.97 -13.33
C GLU A 160 3.69 -4.72 -12.91
N ALA A 161 2.74 -5.11 -13.75
CA ALA A 161 1.32 -5.11 -13.43
C ALA A 161 0.77 -6.54 -13.54
N HIS A 162 0.00 -6.95 -12.55
CA HIS A 162 -0.59 -8.28 -12.49
C HIS A 162 -2.06 -8.15 -12.07
N GLN A 163 -2.95 -8.91 -12.69
CA GLN A 163 -4.31 -9.04 -12.19
C GLN A 163 -4.29 -9.83 -10.88
N ARG A 164 -5.05 -9.36 -9.89
CA ARG A 164 -5.25 -10.12 -8.65
C ARG A 164 -6.02 -11.40 -8.98
N PRO A 165 -5.61 -12.56 -8.45
CA PRO A 165 -6.43 -13.76 -8.52
C PRO A 165 -7.77 -13.46 -7.86
N GLU A 166 -8.85 -13.75 -8.59
CA GLU A 166 -10.21 -13.71 -8.05
C GLU A 166 -10.21 -14.60 -6.80
N LEU A 167 -10.34 -14.00 -5.60
CA LEU A 167 -10.71 -14.81 -4.46
C LEU A 167 -12.10 -15.34 -4.80
N ALA A 168 -12.22 -16.64 -5.01
CA ALA A 168 -13.51 -17.28 -5.05
C ALA A 168 -14.26 -16.88 -3.77
N ASP A 169 -15.24 -15.98 -3.90
CA ASP A 169 -16.23 -15.69 -2.88
C ASP A 169 -17.13 -16.94 -2.72
N THR A 170 -16.56 -18.03 -2.21
CA THR A 170 -17.33 -19.17 -1.74
C THR A 170 -17.56 -19.03 -0.25
N VAL A 171 -18.54 -18.20 0.10
CA VAL A 171 -19.53 -18.56 1.12
C VAL A 171 -20.90 -18.19 0.56
N GLN A 172 -21.44 -19.03 -0.32
CA GLN A 172 -22.89 -19.17 -0.37
C GLN A 172 -23.31 -19.69 1.01
N LEU A 173 -23.82 -18.80 1.86
CA LEU A 173 -24.63 -19.19 3.01
C LEU A 173 -25.81 -20.00 2.47
N GLY A 174 -25.73 -21.31 2.66
CA GLY A 174 -26.76 -22.26 2.24
C GLY A 174 -28.11 -21.88 2.84
N SER A 175 -29.04 -21.48 1.98
CA SER A 175 -30.47 -21.50 2.27
C SER A 175 -30.93 -22.96 2.25
N ALA A 176 -30.86 -23.62 3.41
CA ALA A 176 -31.46 -24.93 3.64
C ALA A 176 -32.36 -24.88 4.88
N ALA A 177 -33.56 -24.35 4.70
CA ALA A 177 -34.78 -24.64 5.45
C ALA A 177 -35.92 -24.00 4.62
N GLN A 178 -36.86 -24.74 4.04
CA GLN A 178 -37.88 -25.48 4.77
C GLN A 178 -38.38 -26.67 3.93
N ALA A 179 -38.33 -27.86 4.53
CA ALA A 179 -39.21 -28.95 4.19
C ALA A 179 -40.25 -29.05 5.32
N GLY A 180 -41.53 -29.15 4.95
CA GLY A 180 -42.58 -29.63 5.84
C GLY A 180 -43.82 -28.76 5.89
N GLN A 181 -44.80 -29.05 5.03
CA GLN A 181 -46.19 -29.18 5.47
C GLN A 181 -46.96 -30.01 4.45
N THR A 182 -47.15 -31.28 4.81
CA THR A 182 -48.21 -32.16 4.34
C THR A 182 -49.49 -31.83 5.10
N THR A 183 -50.57 -31.57 4.36
CA THR A 183 -51.94 -31.98 4.70
C THR A 183 -52.67 -32.26 3.40
#